data_AF-A0A3A5W899-F1
#
_entry.id   AF-A0A3A5W899-F1
#
_cell.length_a   1.000
_cell.length_b   1.000
_cell.length_c   1.000
_cell.angle_alpha   90.00
_cell.angle_beta   90.00
_cell.angle_gamma   90.00
#
_symmetry.space_group_name_H-M   'P 1'
#
loop_
_entity.id
_entity.type
_entity.pdbx_description
1 polymer ?
#
loop_
_entity_poly.entity_id
_entity_poly.type
_entity_poly.pdbx_seq_one_letter_code
_entity_poly.pdbx_strand_id
1 'polypeptide(L)'
;MSREYIARDPRTGRPINVGSTRRRTKKSDLKEGPWMAIPQQAVIPLAKGQIETYRVGWKEKDYHMTRLDAIKALSIIAGDQIHEGHKILLDCLMDDDPEVRIAGLFALPSVAERRSSELFDHLSVLLDDKDANVRKAASNCLKSVAPVFPSATKGTLAFELRHHIRQRSQAAFAGLGDLCTTWPEVACDHIDELLQEESLYLRRSAAALLRKVLVKGGAAAWDLIGWALEDEDPETRIQASRSLVPLAHREQRIATILAERAILDSESKVMLSAIRCIEVLDTDNGRARDLVLAGCSHEHASVRLACVKILPRLMGDEILRNHCNALLREEKDEKIRAELKQMAFDAQIEGTEEQKNAFLAPAPKVPKIDREIAEAQGQTIGLEDLPPQEPETKKTRHG
;
A
#
# COMPACT_ATOMS: atom_id res chain seq x y z
N MET A 1 -26.33 22.04 32.38
CA MET A 1 -25.24 21.15 31.92
C MET A 1 -25.77 19.72 31.89
N SER A 2 -26.26 19.28 30.74
CA SER A 2 -26.72 17.90 30.54
C SER A 2 -25.51 16.97 30.47
N ARG A 3 -25.46 15.98 31.37
CA ARG A 3 -24.43 14.93 31.33
C ARG A 3 -24.65 14.10 30.07
N GLU A 4 -23.62 14.02 29.22
CA GLU A 4 -23.60 13.13 28.06
C GLU A 4 -23.91 11.69 28.48
N TYR A 5 -24.87 11.07 27.80
CA TYR A 5 -25.25 9.68 28.04
C TYR A 5 -24.14 8.75 27.57
N ILE A 6 -23.62 7.91 28.47
CA ILE A 6 -22.58 6.92 28.18
C ILE A 6 -23.23 5.54 28.15
N ALA A 7 -23.33 4.94 26.97
CA ALA A 7 -23.81 3.57 26.82
C ALA A 7 -22.86 2.58 27.53
N ARG A 8 -23.42 1.71 28.35
CA ARG A 8 -22.68 0.71 29.14
C ARG A 8 -23.10 -0.69 28.74
N ASP A 9 -22.15 -1.61 28.74
CA ASP A 9 -22.40 -3.01 28.46
C ASP A 9 -23.27 -3.60 29.60
N PRO A 10 -24.43 -4.22 29.30
CA PRO A 10 -25.35 -4.75 30.31
C PRO A 10 -24.77 -5.90 31.13
N ARG A 11 -23.72 -6.60 30.67
CA ARG A 11 -23.08 -7.70 31.43
C ARG A 11 -21.91 -7.23 32.29
N THR A 12 -21.18 -6.20 31.86
CA THR A 12 -19.92 -5.81 32.53
C THR A 12 -19.98 -4.45 33.22
N GLY A 13 -21.01 -3.63 32.96
CA GLY A 13 -21.19 -2.30 33.55
C GLY A 13 -20.14 -1.27 33.13
N ARG A 14 -19.15 -1.68 32.33
CA ARG A 14 -18.10 -0.82 31.79
C ARG A 14 -18.69 0.05 30.67
N PRO A 15 -18.21 1.30 30.54
CA PRO A 15 -18.49 2.10 29.35
C PRO A 15 -18.15 1.27 28.11
N ILE A 16 -19.10 1.11 27.19
CA ILE A 16 -18.76 0.62 25.87
C ILE A 16 -17.82 1.68 25.31
N ASN A 17 -16.59 1.30 24.97
CA ASN A 17 -15.59 2.21 24.46
C ASN A 17 -16.02 2.61 23.04
N VAL A 18 -17.04 3.47 22.92
CA VAL A 18 -17.34 4.26 21.74
C VAL A 18 -16.26 5.34 21.66
N GLY A 19 -15.03 4.89 21.46
CA GLY A 19 -13.91 5.74 21.11
C GLY A 19 -14.19 6.34 19.74
N SER A 20 -15.08 7.34 19.69
CA SER A 20 -15.05 8.36 18.66
C SER A 20 -13.79 9.17 18.96
N THR A 21 -12.64 8.60 18.60
CA THR A 21 -11.47 9.39 18.25
C THR A 21 -12.03 10.39 17.25
N ARG A 22 -12.17 11.67 17.64
CA ARG A 22 -12.65 12.74 16.75
C ARG A 22 -11.90 12.60 15.43
N ARG A 23 -12.52 11.94 14.45
CA ARG A 23 -11.92 11.75 13.12
C ARG A 23 -11.79 13.17 12.60
N ARG A 24 -10.56 13.64 12.41
CA ARG A 24 -10.32 14.91 11.71
C ARG A 24 -11.05 14.78 10.37
N THR A 25 -12.11 15.57 10.20
CA THR A 25 -12.84 15.65 8.93
C THR A 25 -11.84 16.04 7.86
N LYS A 26 -11.61 15.14 6.90
CA LYS A 26 -10.82 15.47 5.72
C LYS A 26 -11.58 16.60 5.02
N LYS A 27 -10.97 17.77 4.92
CA LYS A 27 -11.48 18.85 4.09
C LYS A 27 -11.21 18.51 2.63
N SER A 28 -12.07 18.96 1.73
CA SER A 28 -11.81 18.88 0.30
C SER A 28 -10.49 19.58 -0.02
N ASP A 29 -9.68 18.94 -0.87
CA ASP A 29 -8.45 19.55 -1.37
C ASP A 29 -8.85 20.72 -2.29
N LEU A 30 -8.84 21.93 -1.74
CA LEU A 30 -9.09 23.17 -2.47
C LEU A 30 -8.00 23.35 -3.53
N LYS A 31 -8.38 23.30 -4.80
CA LYS A 31 -7.49 23.69 -5.90
C LYS A 31 -7.21 25.19 -5.79
N GLU A 32 -5.93 25.55 -5.76
CA GLU A 32 -5.52 26.95 -5.71
C GLU A 32 -5.60 27.62 -7.09
N GLY A 33 -6.02 28.88 -7.12
CA GLY A 33 -5.96 29.69 -8.32
C GLY A 33 -6.30 31.16 -8.10
N PRO A 34 -6.20 31.99 -9.15
CA PRO A 34 -6.37 33.44 -9.08
C PRO A 34 -7.72 33.89 -8.50
N TRP A 35 -8.78 33.10 -8.71
CA TRP A 35 -10.12 33.38 -8.16
C TRP A 35 -10.15 33.47 -6.63
N MET A 36 -9.19 32.84 -5.93
CA MET A 36 -9.09 32.95 -4.47
C MET A 36 -8.65 34.35 -4.00
N ALA A 37 -8.10 35.17 -4.88
CA ALA A 37 -7.73 36.55 -4.59
C ALA A 37 -8.90 37.53 -4.71
N ILE A 38 -10.08 37.08 -5.18
CA ILE A 38 -11.27 37.91 -5.25
C ILE A 38 -11.74 38.22 -3.82
N PRO A 39 -11.86 39.50 -3.42
CA PRO A 39 -12.37 39.84 -2.09
C PRO A 39 -13.79 39.31 -1.90
N GLN A 40 -14.12 38.79 -0.72
CA GLN A 40 -15.44 38.17 -0.45
C GLN A 40 -16.63 39.06 -0.86
N GLN A 41 -16.52 40.38 -0.60
CA GLN A 41 -17.52 41.38 -0.99
C GLN A 41 -17.76 41.49 -2.51
N ALA A 42 -16.78 41.12 -3.34
CA ALA A 42 -16.86 41.17 -4.80
C ALA A 42 -17.29 39.83 -5.42
N VAL A 43 -17.19 38.72 -4.69
CA VAL A 43 -17.52 37.38 -5.22
C VAL A 43 -19.00 37.29 -5.62
N ILE A 44 -19.91 37.67 -4.72
CA ILE A 44 -21.37 37.57 -4.94
C ILE A 44 -21.84 38.45 -6.11
N PRO A 45 -21.51 39.77 -6.17
CA PRO A 45 -21.91 40.62 -7.28
C PRO A 45 -21.37 40.14 -8.64
N LEU A 46 -20.11 39.68 -8.68
CA LEU A 46 -19.49 39.19 -9.90
C LEU A 46 -20.09 37.84 -10.35
N ALA A 47 -20.40 36.92 -9.42
CA ALA A 47 -21.03 35.64 -9.73
C ALA A 47 -22.47 35.79 -10.24
N LYS A 48 -23.19 36.81 -9.73
CA LYS A 48 -24.53 37.20 -10.22
C LYS A 48 -24.50 37.96 -11.56
N GLY A 49 -23.32 38.35 -12.05
CA GLY A 49 -23.18 39.18 -13.25
C GLY A 49 -23.58 40.65 -13.05
N GLN A 50 -23.66 41.14 -11.81
CA GLN A 50 -23.89 42.56 -11.52
C GLN A 50 -22.64 43.41 -11.82
N ILE A 51 -21.47 42.78 -11.74
CA ILE A 51 -20.18 43.31 -12.16
C ILE A 51 -19.70 42.42 -13.30
N GLU A 52 -19.17 43.00 -14.39
CA GLU A 52 -18.68 42.22 -15.52
C GLU A 52 -17.30 41.62 -15.26
N THR A 53 -16.37 42.42 -14.73
CA THR A 53 -15.00 42.00 -14.45
C THR A 53 -14.46 42.58 -13.15
N TYR A 54 -13.51 41.89 -12.52
CA TYR A 54 -12.80 42.37 -11.33
C TYR A 54 -11.30 42.07 -11.42
N ARG A 55 -10.45 43.08 -11.22
CA ARG A 55 -8.99 42.91 -11.28
C ARG A 55 -8.45 42.41 -9.94
N VAL A 56 -7.65 41.34 -9.98
CA VAL A 56 -6.95 40.78 -8.81
C VAL A 56 -5.48 40.58 -9.10
N GLY A 57 -4.63 40.78 -8.09
CA GLY A 57 -3.22 40.39 -8.14
C GLY A 57 -3.02 38.99 -7.57
N TRP A 58 -2.35 38.09 -8.30
CA TRP A 58 -2.05 36.73 -7.86
C TRP A 58 -0.67 36.29 -8.36
N LYS A 59 0.21 35.85 -7.44
CA LYS A 59 1.60 35.40 -7.76
C LYS A 59 2.31 36.35 -8.74
N GLU A 60 2.39 37.63 -8.35
CA GLU A 60 3.09 38.70 -9.09
C GLU A 60 2.51 39.04 -10.48
N LYS A 61 1.31 38.56 -10.81
CA LYS A 61 0.60 38.89 -12.04
C LYS A 61 -0.81 39.39 -11.75
N ASP A 62 -1.27 40.32 -12.58
CA ASP A 62 -2.64 40.80 -12.54
C ASP A 62 -3.53 39.97 -13.47
N TYR A 63 -4.70 39.61 -12.97
CA TYR A 63 -5.72 38.88 -13.71
C TYR A 63 -7.05 39.64 -13.68
N HIS A 64 -7.80 39.55 -14.77
CA HIS A 64 -9.17 40.05 -14.85
C HIS A 64 -10.12 38.87 -14.67
N MET A 65 -10.80 38.84 -13.53
CA MET A 65 -11.72 37.78 -13.15
C MET A 65 -13.10 38.05 -13.76
N THR A 66 -13.72 36.98 -14.23
CA THR A 66 -15.05 37.00 -14.85
C THR A 66 -16.09 36.34 -13.94
N ARG A 67 -17.36 36.27 -14.40
CA ARG A 67 -18.43 35.53 -13.72
C ARG A 67 -18.02 34.09 -13.38
N LEU A 68 -17.37 33.37 -14.29
CA LEU A 68 -16.94 31.97 -14.08
C LEU A 68 -15.91 31.84 -12.95
N ASP A 69 -14.98 32.80 -12.86
CA ASP A 69 -13.99 32.82 -11.79
C ASP A 69 -14.63 33.15 -10.44
N ALA A 70 -15.62 34.05 -10.43
CA ALA A 70 -16.38 34.35 -9.23
C ALA A 70 -17.19 33.15 -8.72
N ILE A 71 -17.78 32.36 -9.62
CA ILE A 71 -18.47 31.11 -9.25
C ILE A 71 -17.48 30.14 -8.59
N LYS A 72 -16.28 29.98 -9.15
CA LYS A 72 -15.21 29.19 -8.50
C LYS A 72 -14.82 29.76 -7.13
N ALA A 73 -14.81 31.09 -6.99
CA ALA A 73 -14.53 31.77 -5.73
C ALA A 73 -15.64 31.64 -4.67
N LEU A 74 -16.81 31.08 -4.99
CA LEU A 74 -17.79 30.70 -3.96
C LEU A 74 -17.18 29.73 -2.93
N SER A 75 -16.14 28.97 -3.31
CA SER A 75 -15.36 28.09 -2.42
C SER A 75 -14.71 28.79 -1.22
N ILE A 76 -14.36 30.08 -1.35
CA ILE A 76 -13.71 30.88 -0.30
C ILE A 76 -14.69 31.72 0.54
N ILE A 77 -15.98 31.75 0.18
CA ILE A 77 -17.00 32.46 0.96
C ILE A 77 -17.16 31.81 2.33
N ALA A 78 -17.29 32.66 3.37
CA ALA A 78 -17.49 32.25 4.75
C ALA A 78 -18.43 33.23 5.47
N GLY A 79 -18.88 32.85 6.67
CA GLY A 79 -19.77 33.67 7.50
C GLY A 79 -21.18 33.80 6.91
N ASP A 80 -21.81 34.96 7.13
CA ASP A 80 -23.22 35.22 6.80
C ASP A 80 -23.52 35.10 5.30
N GLN A 81 -22.51 35.33 4.46
CA GLN A 81 -22.63 35.26 3.00
C GLN A 81 -22.78 33.83 2.46
N ILE A 82 -22.57 32.78 3.28
CA ILE A 82 -22.66 31.39 2.82
C ILE A 82 -24.07 31.02 2.35
N HIS A 83 -25.11 31.62 2.94
CA HIS A 83 -26.49 31.35 2.56
C HIS A 83 -26.78 31.81 1.14
N GLU A 84 -26.30 33.01 0.80
CA GLU A 84 -26.45 33.58 -0.52
C GLU A 84 -25.54 32.88 -1.53
N GLY A 85 -24.28 32.59 -1.17
CA GLY A 85 -23.36 31.82 -2.00
C GLY A 85 -23.89 30.43 -2.36
N HIS A 86 -24.54 29.74 -1.40
CA HIS A 86 -25.20 28.47 -1.66
C HIS A 86 -26.36 28.61 -2.66
N LYS A 87 -27.19 29.65 -2.54
CA LYS A 87 -28.29 29.88 -3.48
C LYS A 87 -27.77 30.16 -4.90
N ILE A 88 -26.76 31.00 -5.02
CA ILE A 88 -26.10 31.27 -6.31
C ILE A 88 -25.52 29.98 -6.89
N LEU A 89 -24.90 29.13 -6.06
CA LEU A 89 -24.36 27.87 -6.53
C LEU A 89 -25.47 26.98 -7.11
N LEU A 90 -26.62 26.85 -6.45
CA LEU A 90 -27.76 26.09 -6.98
C LEU A 90 -28.20 26.65 -8.35
N ASP A 91 -28.36 27.96 -8.46
CA ASP A 91 -28.72 28.63 -9.71
C ASP A 91 -27.68 28.32 -10.81
N CYS A 92 -26.39 28.32 -10.48
CA CYS A 92 -25.31 28.00 -11.43
C CYS A 92 -25.31 26.52 -11.87
N LEU A 93 -25.68 25.59 -10.99
CA LEU A 93 -25.79 24.17 -11.32
C LEU A 93 -26.96 23.87 -12.27
N MET A 94 -27.95 24.77 -12.34
CA MET A 94 -29.11 24.68 -13.22
C MET A 94 -29.03 25.62 -14.45
N ASP A 95 -27.92 26.35 -14.62
CA ASP A 95 -27.75 27.32 -15.70
C ASP A 95 -27.70 26.62 -17.07
N ASP A 96 -28.21 27.28 -18.11
CA ASP A 96 -28.22 26.74 -19.47
C ASP A 96 -26.79 26.62 -20.05
N ASP A 97 -25.88 27.50 -19.64
CA ASP A 97 -24.48 27.50 -20.10
C ASP A 97 -23.67 26.36 -19.41
N PRO A 98 -23.12 25.40 -20.18
CA PRO A 98 -22.31 24.33 -19.62
C PRO A 98 -21.07 24.82 -18.86
N GLU A 99 -20.45 25.94 -19.26
CA GLU A 99 -19.27 26.49 -18.57
C GLU A 99 -19.62 27.00 -17.16
N VAL A 100 -20.82 27.57 -16.99
CA VAL A 100 -21.36 27.99 -15.68
C VAL A 100 -21.59 26.78 -14.79
N ARG A 101 -22.20 25.70 -15.32
CA ARG A 101 -22.39 24.45 -14.57
C ARG A 101 -21.08 23.82 -14.15
N ILE A 102 -20.07 23.81 -15.03
CA ILE A 102 -18.71 23.31 -14.72
C ILE A 102 -18.07 24.13 -13.61
N ALA A 103 -18.18 25.47 -13.65
CA ALA A 103 -17.69 26.33 -12.58
C ALA A 103 -18.42 26.09 -11.25
N GLY A 104 -19.74 25.83 -11.29
CA GLY A 104 -20.52 25.44 -10.12
C GLY A 104 -20.03 24.12 -9.51
N LEU A 105 -19.89 23.07 -10.33
CA LEU A 105 -19.38 21.76 -9.90
C LEU A 105 -17.97 21.83 -9.30
N PHE A 106 -17.15 22.79 -9.75
CA PHE A 106 -15.84 23.06 -9.16
C PHE A 106 -15.95 23.62 -7.74
N ALA A 107 -16.87 24.56 -7.48
CA ALA A 107 -17.05 25.18 -6.17
C ALA A 107 -17.84 24.29 -5.18
N LEU A 108 -18.65 23.37 -5.69
CA LEU A 108 -19.57 22.52 -4.93
C LEU A 108 -18.92 21.82 -3.71
N PRO A 109 -17.77 21.13 -3.82
CA PRO A 109 -17.21 20.40 -2.69
C PRO A 109 -16.96 21.26 -1.46
N SER A 110 -16.43 22.47 -1.68
CA SER A 110 -16.06 23.39 -0.60
C SER A 110 -17.27 24.11 -0.02
N VAL A 111 -18.30 24.40 -0.83
CA VAL A 111 -19.56 24.95 -0.33
C VAL A 111 -20.33 23.89 0.47
N ALA A 112 -20.32 22.64 0.01
CA ALA A 112 -20.98 21.52 0.67
C ALA A 112 -20.46 21.23 2.09
N GLU A 113 -19.18 21.51 2.38
CA GLU A 113 -18.61 21.40 3.74
C GLU A 113 -19.29 22.30 4.77
N ARG A 114 -19.83 23.43 4.30
CA ARG A 114 -20.50 24.42 5.15
C ARG A 114 -22.01 24.24 5.07
N ARG A 115 -22.52 23.87 3.89
CA ARG A 115 -23.95 23.66 3.64
C ARG A 115 -24.14 22.69 2.48
N SER A 116 -24.47 21.44 2.81
CA SER A 116 -24.60 20.36 1.83
C SER A 116 -25.96 20.30 1.13
N SER A 117 -27.06 20.49 1.86
CA SER A 117 -28.47 20.45 1.38
C SER A 117 -28.71 19.76 0.01
N GLU A 118 -29.35 20.43 -0.95
CA GLU A 118 -29.80 19.89 -2.23
C GLU A 118 -28.64 19.75 -3.26
N LEU A 119 -27.40 20.08 -2.88
CA LEU A 119 -26.27 20.09 -3.81
C LEU A 119 -25.98 18.71 -4.40
N PHE A 120 -26.15 17.64 -3.59
CA PHE A 120 -25.90 16.28 -4.06
C PHE A 120 -26.99 15.74 -4.97
N ASP A 121 -28.23 16.24 -4.82
CA ASP A 121 -29.32 15.93 -5.74
C ASP A 121 -29.03 16.54 -7.12
N HIS A 122 -28.61 17.81 -7.16
CA HIS A 122 -28.15 18.43 -8.41
C HIS A 122 -26.91 17.76 -9.00
N LEU A 123 -25.93 17.38 -8.16
CA LEU A 123 -24.77 16.63 -8.62
C LEU A 123 -25.19 15.32 -9.30
N SER A 124 -26.18 14.61 -8.74
CA SER A 124 -26.69 13.36 -9.32
C SER A 124 -27.26 13.57 -10.72
N VAL A 125 -28.03 14.65 -10.92
CA VAL A 125 -28.60 15.01 -12.23
C VAL A 125 -27.49 15.38 -13.22
N LEU A 126 -26.47 16.14 -12.79
CA LEU A 126 -25.38 16.60 -13.66
C LEU A 126 -24.42 15.47 -14.10
N LEU A 127 -24.43 14.31 -13.45
CA LEU A 127 -23.71 13.13 -13.94
C LEU A 127 -24.28 12.62 -15.27
N ASP A 128 -25.56 12.88 -15.54
CA ASP A 128 -26.26 12.56 -16.79
C ASP A 128 -26.51 13.80 -17.68
N ASP A 129 -25.75 14.88 -17.45
CA ASP A 129 -25.86 16.10 -18.26
C ASP A 129 -25.68 15.83 -19.76
N LYS A 130 -26.31 16.63 -20.62
CA LYS A 130 -26.19 16.52 -22.09
C LYS A 130 -24.76 16.79 -22.55
N ASP A 131 -24.09 17.74 -21.93
CA ASP A 131 -22.72 18.12 -22.24
C ASP A 131 -21.69 17.17 -21.60
N ALA A 132 -20.75 16.68 -22.41
CA ALA A 132 -19.77 15.71 -21.96
C ALA A 132 -18.75 16.29 -20.97
N ASN A 133 -18.41 17.57 -21.09
CA ASN A 133 -17.48 18.25 -20.17
C ASN A 133 -18.14 18.45 -18.80
N VAL A 134 -19.44 18.77 -18.77
CA VAL A 134 -20.21 18.84 -17.52
C VAL A 134 -20.24 17.49 -16.82
N ARG A 135 -20.55 16.38 -17.52
CA ARG A 135 -20.52 15.03 -16.92
C ARG A 135 -19.14 14.67 -16.34
N LYS A 136 -18.07 15.06 -17.04
CA LYS A 136 -16.69 14.84 -16.57
C LYS A 136 -16.38 15.68 -15.33
N ALA A 137 -16.84 16.93 -15.29
CA ALA A 137 -16.74 17.79 -14.11
C ALA A 137 -17.54 17.23 -12.93
N ALA A 138 -18.75 16.70 -13.17
CA ALA A 138 -19.60 16.08 -12.15
C ALA A 138 -18.96 14.81 -11.59
N SER A 139 -18.39 13.96 -12.46
CA SER A 139 -17.63 12.78 -12.03
C SER A 139 -16.44 13.14 -11.14
N ASN A 140 -15.71 14.20 -11.50
CA ASN A 140 -14.59 14.70 -10.71
C ASN A 140 -15.05 15.32 -9.38
N CYS A 141 -16.22 15.95 -9.37
CA CYS A 141 -16.86 16.48 -8.17
C CYS A 141 -17.28 15.32 -7.24
N LEU A 142 -17.95 14.29 -7.75
CA LEU A 142 -18.31 13.09 -6.97
C LEU A 142 -17.07 12.44 -6.36
N LYS A 143 -15.98 12.31 -7.12
CA LYS A 143 -14.70 11.79 -6.63
C LYS A 143 -14.21 12.57 -5.39
N SER A 144 -14.31 13.90 -5.39
CA SER A 144 -13.83 14.73 -4.28
C SER A 144 -14.79 14.76 -3.09
N VAL A 145 -16.10 14.71 -3.33
CA VAL A 145 -17.11 14.75 -2.26
C VAL A 145 -17.35 13.41 -1.60
N ALA A 146 -17.18 12.28 -2.30
CA ALA A 146 -17.39 10.94 -1.74
C ALA A 146 -16.63 10.66 -0.44
N PRO A 147 -15.32 10.92 -0.32
CA PRO A 147 -14.59 10.70 0.93
C PRO A 147 -14.93 11.71 2.05
N VAL A 148 -15.60 12.83 1.73
CA VAL A 148 -15.99 13.86 2.71
C VAL A 148 -17.43 13.64 3.19
N PHE A 149 -18.33 13.24 2.29
CA PHE A 149 -19.77 13.03 2.54
C PHE A 149 -20.21 11.62 2.09
N PRO A 150 -19.67 10.56 2.71
CA PRO A 150 -19.97 9.19 2.30
C PRO A 150 -21.46 8.85 2.32
N SER A 151 -22.18 9.27 3.37
CA SER A 151 -23.60 8.96 3.50
C SER A 151 -24.46 9.64 2.42
N ALA A 152 -24.14 10.89 2.06
CA ALA A 152 -24.90 11.65 1.08
C ALA A 152 -24.61 11.20 -0.37
N THR A 153 -23.45 10.59 -0.60
CA THR A 153 -23.00 10.16 -1.93
C THR A 153 -23.11 8.65 -2.14
N LYS A 154 -23.55 7.87 -1.13
CA LYS A 154 -23.58 6.40 -1.16
C LYS A 154 -24.27 5.85 -2.40
N GLY A 155 -25.51 6.27 -2.66
CA GLY A 155 -26.31 5.79 -3.79
C GLY A 155 -25.72 6.19 -5.13
N THR A 156 -25.36 7.47 -5.28
CA THR A 156 -24.74 8.01 -6.49
C THR A 156 -23.42 7.31 -6.80
N LEU A 157 -22.56 7.09 -5.81
CA LEU A 157 -21.29 6.39 -5.96
C LEU A 157 -21.52 4.93 -6.37
N ALA A 158 -22.46 4.22 -5.73
CA ALA A 158 -22.79 2.84 -6.06
C ALA A 158 -23.26 2.68 -7.52
N PHE A 159 -24.06 3.63 -8.01
CA PHE A 159 -24.49 3.67 -9.40
C PHE A 159 -23.31 3.96 -10.35
N GLU A 160 -22.50 4.99 -10.07
CA GLU A 160 -21.38 5.38 -10.92
C GLU A 160 -20.29 4.30 -11.03
N LEU A 161 -20.05 3.52 -9.97
CA LEU A 161 -19.09 2.40 -9.98
C LEU A 161 -19.45 1.35 -11.05
N ARG A 162 -20.76 1.15 -11.29
CA ARG A 162 -21.32 0.19 -12.25
C ARG A 162 -21.60 0.81 -13.61
N HIS A 163 -21.28 2.09 -13.80
CA HIS A 163 -21.65 2.80 -15.00
C HIS A 163 -20.89 2.28 -16.24
N HIS A 164 -21.62 2.08 -17.34
CA HIS A 164 -21.08 1.56 -18.60
C HIS A 164 -20.01 2.48 -19.23
N ILE A 165 -20.12 3.79 -19.04
CA ILE A 165 -19.08 4.75 -19.46
C ILE A 165 -17.86 4.60 -18.56
N ARG A 166 -16.73 4.19 -19.15
CA ARG A 166 -15.48 3.92 -18.44
C ARG A 166 -14.94 5.10 -17.65
N GLN A 167 -15.03 6.32 -18.20
CA GLN A 167 -14.54 7.52 -17.52
C GLN A 167 -15.29 7.81 -16.21
N ARG A 168 -16.61 7.58 -16.20
CA ARG A 168 -17.48 7.74 -15.02
C ARG A 168 -17.13 6.72 -13.94
N SER A 169 -17.11 5.43 -14.31
CA SER A 169 -16.72 4.37 -13.37
C SER A 169 -15.30 4.53 -12.85
N GLN A 170 -14.33 4.93 -13.68
CA GLN A 170 -12.96 5.21 -13.20
C GLN A 170 -12.91 6.34 -12.17
N ALA A 171 -13.66 7.42 -12.38
CA ALA A 171 -13.73 8.51 -11.40
C ALA A 171 -14.37 8.05 -10.08
N ALA A 172 -15.43 7.24 -10.15
CA ALA A 172 -16.06 6.64 -8.99
C ALA A 172 -15.12 5.69 -8.22
N PHE A 173 -14.40 4.81 -8.91
CA PHE A 173 -13.38 3.95 -8.29
C PHE A 173 -12.24 4.75 -7.66
N ALA A 174 -11.86 5.88 -8.26
CA ALA A 174 -10.89 6.79 -7.64
C ALA A 174 -11.44 7.41 -6.35
N GLY A 175 -12.72 7.83 -6.34
CA GLY A 175 -13.41 8.34 -5.16
C GLY A 175 -13.55 7.29 -4.05
N LEU A 176 -13.95 6.06 -4.42
CA LEU A 176 -13.98 4.91 -3.51
C LEU A 176 -12.58 4.60 -2.96
N GLY A 177 -11.54 4.75 -3.78
CA GLY A 177 -10.15 4.60 -3.34
C GLY A 177 -9.72 5.62 -2.28
N ASP A 178 -10.19 6.86 -2.38
CA ASP A 178 -9.98 7.89 -1.35
C ASP A 178 -10.86 7.62 -0.12
N LEU A 179 -12.08 7.11 -0.33
CA LEU A 179 -13.00 6.67 0.72
C LEU A 179 -12.38 5.56 1.58
N CYS A 180 -11.66 4.61 0.97
CA CYS A 180 -10.95 3.52 1.69
C CYS A 180 -10.00 4.04 2.78
N THR A 181 -9.43 5.23 2.59
CA THR A 181 -8.47 5.83 3.54
C THR A 181 -9.13 6.66 4.64
N THR A 182 -10.29 7.23 4.34
CA THR A 182 -11.01 8.20 5.19
C THR A 182 -12.10 7.52 6.01
N TRP A 183 -12.92 6.69 5.36
CA TRP A 183 -14.02 5.92 5.93
C TRP A 183 -13.95 4.45 5.50
N PRO A 184 -12.96 3.68 6.01
CA PRO A 184 -12.74 2.30 5.60
C PRO A 184 -13.96 1.40 5.80
N GLU A 185 -14.72 1.56 6.89
CA GLU A 185 -15.92 0.77 7.18
C GLU A 185 -16.97 0.95 6.07
N VAL A 186 -17.26 2.21 5.70
CA VAL A 186 -18.21 2.50 4.61
C VAL A 186 -17.67 2.04 3.25
N ALA A 187 -16.35 2.13 3.05
CA ALA A 187 -15.73 1.60 1.85
C ALA A 187 -15.84 0.06 1.77
N CYS A 188 -15.79 -0.64 2.92
CA CYS A 188 -15.97 -2.09 2.99
C CYS A 188 -17.37 -2.47 2.49
N ASP A 189 -18.43 -1.75 2.86
CA ASP A 189 -19.80 -2.03 2.35
C ASP A 189 -19.85 -2.00 0.82
N HIS A 190 -19.24 -0.98 0.19
CA HIS A 190 -19.18 -0.90 -1.27
C HIS A 190 -18.32 -2.00 -1.89
N ILE A 191 -17.18 -2.34 -1.26
CA ILE A 191 -16.30 -3.40 -1.74
C ILE A 191 -17.01 -4.76 -1.65
N ASP A 192 -17.74 -5.01 -0.58
CA ASP A 192 -18.54 -6.22 -0.39
C ASP A 192 -19.56 -6.40 -1.52
N GLU A 193 -20.39 -5.37 -1.76
CA GLU A 193 -21.34 -5.36 -2.87
C GLU A 193 -20.67 -5.62 -4.22
N LEU A 194 -19.49 -5.03 -4.47
CA LEU A 194 -18.76 -5.19 -5.73
C LEU A 194 -18.10 -6.56 -5.90
N LEU A 195 -17.69 -7.21 -4.80
CA LEU A 195 -17.12 -8.57 -4.84
C LEU A 195 -18.18 -9.63 -5.17
N GLN A 196 -19.45 -9.34 -4.92
CA GLN A 196 -20.58 -10.22 -5.22
C GLN A 196 -21.11 -10.07 -6.65
N GLU A 197 -20.59 -9.11 -7.43
CA GLU A 197 -21.00 -8.87 -8.82
C GLU A 197 -20.48 -9.95 -9.77
N GLU A 198 -21.28 -10.31 -10.78
CA GLU A 198 -20.85 -11.23 -11.84
C GLU A 198 -19.70 -10.64 -12.69
N SER A 199 -19.63 -9.32 -12.78
CA SER A 199 -18.62 -8.63 -13.57
C SER A 199 -17.21 -8.82 -12.98
N LEU A 200 -16.38 -9.57 -13.69
CA LEU A 200 -14.96 -9.75 -13.35
C LEU A 200 -14.23 -8.42 -13.20
N TYR A 201 -14.59 -7.41 -13.98
CA TYR A 201 -13.99 -6.08 -13.88
C TYR A 201 -14.27 -5.44 -12.51
N LEU A 202 -15.51 -5.56 -12.00
CA LEU A 202 -15.90 -4.99 -10.72
C LEU A 202 -15.22 -5.72 -9.56
N ARG A 203 -15.26 -7.06 -9.54
CA ARG A 203 -14.60 -7.88 -8.52
C ARG A 203 -13.10 -7.62 -8.42
N ARG A 204 -12.39 -7.64 -9.56
CA ARG A 204 -10.94 -7.33 -9.62
C ARG A 204 -10.64 -5.92 -9.12
N SER A 205 -11.47 -4.94 -9.49
CA SER A 205 -11.29 -3.55 -9.07
C SER A 205 -11.54 -3.37 -7.57
N ALA A 206 -12.52 -4.07 -7.02
CA ALA A 206 -12.82 -4.09 -5.59
C ALA A 206 -11.69 -4.76 -4.79
N ALA A 207 -11.22 -5.93 -5.24
CA ALA A 207 -10.10 -6.63 -4.62
C ALA A 207 -8.81 -5.80 -4.62
N ALA A 208 -8.56 -5.03 -5.68
CA ALA A 208 -7.41 -4.11 -5.74
C ALA A 208 -7.46 -2.98 -4.68
N LEU A 209 -8.64 -2.67 -4.13
CA LEU A 209 -8.81 -1.67 -3.06
C LEU A 209 -8.61 -2.22 -1.65
N LEU A 210 -8.62 -3.55 -1.45
CA LEU A 210 -8.51 -4.19 -0.14
C LEU A 210 -7.25 -3.77 0.62
N ARG A 211 -6.12 -3.61 -0.08
CA ARG A 211 -4.88 -3.12 0.51
C ARG A 211 -5.02 -1.73 1.15
N LYS A 212 -5.89 -0.86 0.61
CA LYS A 212 -6.10 0.49 1.13
C LYS A 212 -6.94 0.50 2.40
N VAL A 213 -7.98 -0.34 2.48
CA VAL A 213 -8.84 -0.42 3.68
C VAL A 213 -8.15 -1.11 4.85
N LEU A 214 -7.15 -1.97 4.60
CA LEU A 214 -6.39 -2.67 5.62
C LEU A 214 -5.82 -1.75 6.73
N VAL A 215 -5.54 -0.48 6.40
CA VAL A 215 -4.95 0.45 7.35
C VAL A 215 -5.85 0.71 8.57
N LYS A 216 -7.17 0.69 8.38
CA LYS A 216 -8.16 1.12 9.38
C LYS A 216 -9.51 0.38 9.30
N GLY A 217 -9.65 -0.62 8.44
CA GLY A 217 -10.91 -1.33 8.16
C GLY A 217 -11.28 -2.44 9.14
N GLY A 218 -10.38 -2.81 10.07
CA GLY A 218 -10.66 -3.81 11.10
C GLY A 218 -11.10 -5.16 10.54
N ALA A 219 -11.96 -5.86 11.28
CA ALA A 219 -12.43 -7.21 10.95
C ALA A 219 -13.13 -7.31 9.59
N ALA A 220 -13.98 -6.35 9.24
CA ALA A 220 -14.69 -6.35 7.96
C ALA A 220 -13.72 -6.38 6.76
N ALA A 221 -12.62 -5.62 6.83
CA ALA A 221 -11.62 -5.65 5.77
C ALA A 221 -10.89 -7.01 5.69
N TRP A 222 -10.70 -7.70 6.81
CA TRP A 222 -10.05 -9.01 6.83
C TRP A 222 -10.94 -10.09 6.25
N ASP A 223 -12.23 -10.08 6.59
CA ASP A 223 -13.22 -11.00 6.04
C ASP A 223 -13.32 -10.85 4.53
N LEU A 224 -13.36 -9.60 4.02
CA LEU A 224 -13.34 -9.33 2.58
C LEU A 224 -12.07 -9.82 1.89
N ILE A 225 -10.90 -9.73 2.54
CA ILE A 225 -9.66 -10.33 2.00
C ILE A 225 -9.79 -11.85 1.95
N GLY A 226 -10.34 -12.47 2.99
CA GLY A 226 -10.61 -13.90 3.03
C GLY A 226 -11.51 -14.33 1.87
N TRP A 227 -12.67 -13.70 1.72
CA TRP A 227 -13.61 -14.02 0.63
C TRP A 227 -13.01 -13.77 -0.75
N ALA A 228 -12.28 -12.67 -0.95
CA ALA A 228 -11.65 -12.38 -2.24
C ALA A 228 -10.48 -13.34 -2.58
N LEU A 229 -9.86 -13.98 -1.59
CA LEU A 229 -8.90 -15.08 -1.79
C LEU A 229 -9.58 -16.40 -2.15
N GLU A 230 -10.90 -16.50 -2.02
CA GLU A 230 -11.69 -17.67 -2.38
C GLU A 230 -12.44 -17.48 -3.70
N ASP A 231 -12.25 -16.34 -4.35
CA ASP A 231 -12.94 -16.00 -5.59
C ASP A 231 -12.57 -16.97 -6.72
N GLU A 232 -13.55 -17.33 -7.54
CA GLU A 232 -13.35 -18.19 -8.71
C GLU A 232 -12.36 -17.59 -9.71
N ASP A 233 -12.34 -16.26 -9.86
CA ASP A 233 -11.48 -15.53 -10.77
C ASP A 233 -10.03 -15.45 -10.24
N PRO A 234 -9.05 -16.03 -10.97
CA PRO A 234 -7.64 -16.02 -10.57
C PRO A 234 -7.08 -14.62 -10.32
N GLU A 235 -7.45 -13.64 -11.15
CA GLU A 235 -6.93 -12.28 -11.03
C GLU A 235 -7.48 -11.56 -9.79
N THR A 236 -8.73 -11.83 -9.40
CA THR A 236 -9.31 -11.32 -8.15
C THR A 236 -8.54 -11.85 -6.94
N ARG A 237 -8.25 -13.15 -6.89
CA ARG A 237 -7.39 -13.74 -5.84
C ARG A 237 -5.99 -13.15 -5.83
N ILE A 238 -5.38 -12.92 -7.00
CA ILE A 238 -4.08 -12.26 -7.13
C ILE A 238 -4.12 -10.85 -6.52
N GLN A 239 -5.15 -10.05 -6.80
CA GLN A 239 -5.27 -8.71 -6.23
C GLN A 239 -5.44 -8.76 -4.70
N ALA A 240 -6.28 -9.67 -4.20
CA ALA A 240 -6.49 -9.86 -2.76
C ALA A 240 -5.19 -10.29 -2.04
N SER A 241 -4.42 -11.21 -2.63
CA SER A 241 -3.16 -11.74 -2.06
C SER A 241 -2.11 -10.66 -1.77
N ARG A 242 -2.15 -9.52 -2.47
CA ARG A 242 -1.25 -8.37 -2.22
C ARG A 242 -1.47 -7.72 -0.85
N SER A 243 -2.56 -8.05 -0.18
CA SER A 243 -2.89 -7.58 1.16
C SER A 243 -2.28 -8.44 2.28
N LEU A 244 -1.78 -9.65 1.97
CA LEU A 244 -1.27 -10.60 2.96
C LEU A 244 -0.06 -10.08 3.73
N VAL A 245 1.00 -9.62 3.03
CA VAL A 245 2.21 -9.11 3.68
C VAL A 245 1.92 -7.87 4.54
N PRO A 246 1.20 -6.85 4.06
CA PRO A 246 0.78 -5.74 4.93
C PRO A 246 -0.08 -6.17 6.12
N LEU A 247 -0.88 -7.23 5.99
CA LEU A 247 -1.69 -7.78 7.08
C LEU A 247 -0.83 -8.47 8.13
N ALA A 248 0.25 -9.17 7.74
CA ALA A 248 1.19 -9.81 8.66
C ALA A 248 1.80 -8.82 9.68
N HIS A 249 2.10 -7.59 9.25
CA HIS A 249 2.62 -6.55 10.14
C HIS A 249 1.60 -5.98 11.13
N ARG A 250 0.30 -6.26 10.94
CA ARG A 250 -0.79 -5.66 11.72
C ARG A 250 -1.49 -6.69 12.58
N GLU A 251 -1.86 -7.81 11.98
CA GLU A 251 -2.68 -8.86 12.57
C GLU A 251 -2.11 -10.22 12.17
N GLN A 252 -1.02 -10.60 12.83
CA GLN A 252 -0.28 -11.83 12.53
C GLN A 252 -1.17 -13.07 12.53
N ARG A 253 -2.09 -13.21 13.50
CA ARG A 253 -2.98 -14.38 13.60
C ARG A 253 -3.87 -14.54 12.36
N ILE A 254 -4.47 -13.45 11.89
CA ILE A 254 -5.33 -13.48 10.71
C ILE A 254 -4.48 -13.68 9.45
N ALA A 255 -3.33 -13.02 9.37
CA ALA A 255 -2.39 -13.20 8.27
C ALA A 255 -1.91 -14.66 8.15
N THR A 256 -1.64 -15.35 9.26
CA THR A 256 -1.28 -16.77 9.27
C THR A 256 -2.40 -17.60 8.65
N ILE A 257 -3.64 -17.45 9.14
CA ILE A 257 -4.79 -18.23 8.65
C ILE A 257 -4.97 -18.03 7.13
N LEU A 258 -4.94 -16.77 6.68
CA LEU A 258 -5.12 -16.46 5.26
C LEU A 258 -3.94 -16.91 4.40
N ALA A 259 -2.70 -16.84 4.92
CA ALA A 259 -1.52 -17.32 4.21
C ALA A 259 -1.48 -18.85 4.10
N GLU A 260 -1.84 -19.57 5.17
CA GLU A 260 -1.96 -21.03 5.15
C GLU A 260 -3.00 -21.52 4.15
N ARG A 261 -4.07 -20.74 3.92
CA ARG A 261 -5.04 -21.03 2.87
C ARG A 261 -4.49 -20.67 1.48
N ALA A 262 -3.89 -19.50 1.33
CA ALA A 262 -3.43 -18.98 0.04
C ALA A 262 -2.17 -19.69 -0.52
N ILE A 263 -1.36 -20.35 0.32
CA ILE A 263 -0.22 -21.15 -0.16
C ILE A 263 -0.66 -22.41 -0.94
N LEU A 264 -1.91 -22.84 -0.74
CA LEU A 264 -2.52 -23.98 -1.45
C LEU A 264 -3.29 -23.57 -2.71
N ASP A 265 -3.22 -22.29 -3.12
CA ASP A 265 -3.89 -21.80 -4.32
C ASP A 265 -3.33 -22.46 -5.59
N SER A 266 -4.12 -22.54 -6.66
CA SER A 266 -3.66 -23.00 -7.97
C SER A 266 -2.73 -21.99 -8.65
N GLU A 267 -2.87 -20.70 -8.34
CA GLU A 267 -2.11 -19.62 -8.96
C GLU A 267 -0.79 -19.36 -8.24
N SER A 268 0.32 -19.58 -8.96
CA SER A 268 1.68 -19.34 -8.43
C SER A 268 1.87 -17.93 -7.84
N LYS A 269 1.23 -16.90 -8.39
CA LYS A 269 1.32 -15.52 -7.87
C LYS A 269 0.68 -15.36 -6.49
N VAL A 270 -0.42 -16.07 -6.24
CA VAL A 270 -1.10 -16.08 -4.93
C VAL A 270 -0.23 -16.84 -3.92
N MET A 271 0.26 -18.03 -4.30
CA MET A 271 1.19 -18.81 -3.48
C MET A 271 2.42 -17.99 -3.09
N LEU A 272 3.06 -17.29 -4.04
CA LEU A 272 4.22 -16.44 -3.79
C LEU A 272 3.93 -15.30 -2.81
N SER A 273 2.73 -14.72 -2.84
CA SER A 273 2.31 -13.71 -1.86
C SER A 273 2.10 -14.31 -0.47
N ALA A 274 1.58 -15.53 -0.39
CA ALA A 274 1.43 -16.28 0.86
C ALA A 274 2.80 -16.66 1.45
N ILE A 275 3.73 -17.14 0.63
CA ILE A 275 5.09 -17.50 1.03
C ILE A 275 5.83 -16.27 1.59
N ARG A 276 5.76 -15.12 0.90
CA ARG A 276 6.29 -13.84 1.43
C ARG A 276 5.61 -13.39 2.73
N CYS A 277 4.31 -13.67 2.87
CA CYS A 277 3.60 -13.39 4.11
C CYS A 277 4.15 -14.25 5.26
N ILE A 278 4.31 -15.55 5.04
CA ILE A 278 4.88 -16.50 6.01
C ILE A 278 6.31 -16.12 6.37
N GLU A 279 7.11 -15.65 5.41
CA GLU A 279 8.45 -15.13 5.68
C GLU A 279 8.44 -13.94 6.66
N VAL A 280 7.42 -13.08 6.60
CA VAL A 280 7.29 -11.95 7.53
C VAL A 280 6.75 -12.38 8.89
N LEU A 281 5.97 -13.46 8.94
CA LEU A 281 5.42 -14.02 10.18
C LEU A 281 6.51 -14.75 10.98
N ASP A 282 6.33 -14.80 12.30
CA ASP A 282 7.20 -15.60 13.15
C ASP A 282 6.91 -17.08 12.90
N THR A 283 7.95 -17.84 12.55
CA THR A 283 7.86 -19.14 11.86
C THR A 283 7.59 -20.34 12.77
N ASP A 284 7.20 -20.10 14.02
CA ASP A 284 6.83 -21.14 14.98
C ASP A 284 5.48 -21.81 14.68
N ASN A 285 4.74 -21.34 13.67
CA ASN A 285 3.52 -22.00 13.19
C ASN A 285 3.87 -23.27 12.40
N GLY A 286 3.79 -24.43 13.08
CA GLY A 286 4.12 -25.74 12.51
C GLY A 286 3.41 -26.03 11.18
N ARG A 287 2.14 -25.65 11.02
CA ARG A 287 1.40 -25.87 9.76
C ARG A 287 1.96 -25.04 8.60
N ALA A 288 2.21 -23.75 8.79
CA ALA A 288 2.83 -22.92 7.76
C ALA A 288 4.21 -23.45 7.36
N ARG A 289 4.99 -23.94 8.34
CA ARG A 289 6.28 -24.61 8.10
C ARG A 289 6.11 -25.86 7.22
N ASP A 290 5.19 -26.75 7.56
CA ASP A 290 4.94 -27.98 6.79
C ASP A 290 4.52 -27.68 5.34
N LEU A 291 3.69 -26.65 5.14
CA LEU A 291 3.27 -26.20 3.82
C LEU A 291 4.43 -25.62 3.00
N VAL A 292 5.35 -24.87 3.63
CA VAL A 292 6.56 -24.37 2.96
C VAL A 292 7.47 -25.54 2.54
N LEU A 293 7.66 -26.53 3.41
CA LEU A 293 8.46 -27.73 3.10
C LEU A 293 7.86 -28.52 1.93
N ALA A 294 6.55 -28.72 1.90
CA ALA A 294 5.87 -29.33 0.75
C ALA A 294 6.04 -28.50 -0.53
N GLY A 295 6.02 -27.17 -0.42
CA GLY A 295 6.23 -26.26 -1.54
C GLY A 295 7.63 -26.30 -2.16
N CYS A 296 8.64 -26.83 -1.46
CA CYS A 296 9.98 -27.05 -2.02
C CYS A 296 10.00 -28.06 -3.18
N SER A 297 8.96 -28.88 -3.35
CA SER A 297 8.83 -29.85 -4.46
C SER A 297 7.73 -29.47 -5.47
N HIS A 298 7.25 -28.22 -5.44
CA HIS A 298 6.14 -27.75 -6.29
C HIS A 298 6.50 -27.74 -7.80
N GLU A 299 5.52 -27.91 -8.69
CA GLU A 299 5.76 -27.96 -10.15
C GLU A 299 6.44 -26.68 -10.69
N HIS A 300 5.98 -25.51 -10.24
CA HIS A 300 6.54 -24.22 -10.61
C HIS A 300 7.85 -23.89 -9.88
N ALA A 301 8.91 -23.66 -10.65
CA ALA A 301 10.24 -23.30 -10.13
C ALA A 301 10.24 -22.02 -9.28
N SER A 302 9.39 -21.03 -9.60
CA SER A 302 9.27 -19.80 -8.82
C SER A 302 8.79 -20.05 -7.39
N VAL A 303 7.83 -20.96 -7.21
CA VAL A 303 7.29 -21.35 -5.90
C VAL A 303 8.35 -22.11 -5.12
N ARG A 304 9.01 -23.10 -5.75
CA ARG A 304 10.11 -23.86 -5.13
C ARG A 304 11.21 -22.94 -4.64
N LEU A 305 11.68 -22.02 -5.48
CA LEU A 305 12.72 -21.05 -5.13
C LEU A 305 12.31 -20.19 -3.93
N ALA A 306 11.05 -19.74 -3.89
CA ALA A 306 10.55 -18.94 -2.78
C ALA A 306 10.50 -19.73 -1.47
N CYS A 307 10.06 -21.00 -1.51
CA CYS A 307 10.09 -21.87 -0.33
C CYS A 307 11.53 -22.17 0.14
N VAL A 308 12.44 -22.48 -0.79
CA VAL A 308 13.85 -22.75 -0.50
C VAL A 308 14.51 -21.59 0.24
N LYS A 309 14.21 -20.35 -0.14
CA LYS A 309 14.75 -19.15 0.52
C LYS A 309 14.32 -18.98 1.97
N ILE A 310 13.19 -19.57 2.36
CA ILE A 310 12.68 -19.48 3.74
C ILE A 310 13.29 -20.55 4.64
N LEU A 311 13.80 -21.65 4.08
CA LEU A 311 14.33 -22.79 4.86
C LEU A 311 15.31 -22.41 5.98
N PRO A 312 16.28 -21.49 5.79
CA PRO A 312 17.22 -21.12 6.85
C PRO A 312 16.55 -20.53 8.11
N ARG A 313 15.33 -20.02 7.98
CA ARG A 313 14.55 -19.47 9.11
C ARG A 313 13.69 -20.53 9.80
N LEU A 314 13.41 -21.66 9.12
CA LEU A 314 12.53 -22.71 9.63
C LEU A 314 13.26 -23.81 10.39
N MET A 315 14.56 -23.96 10.17
CA MET A 315 15.35 -25.07 10.70
C MET A 315 16.79 -24.64 10.96
N GLY A 316 17.42 -25.27 11.95
CA GLY A 316 18.83 -25.04 12.25
C GLY A 316 19.77 -25.64 11.20
N ASP A 317 21.01 -25.17 11.19
CA ASP A 317 21.98 -25.40 10.12
C ASP A 317 22.20 -26.87 9.74
N GLU A 318 22.26 -27.79 10.72
CA GLU A 318 22.48 -29.21 10.43
C GLU A 318 21.28 -29.86 9.70
N ILE A 319 20.06 -29.57 10.15
CA ILE A 319 18.83 -30.06 9.51
C ILE A 319 18.68 -29.43 8.13
N LEU A 320 19.00 -28.13 8.02
CA LEU A 320 19.00 -27.39 6.76
C LEU A 320 19.91 -28.04 5.73
N ARG A 321 21.18 -28.31 6.07
CA ARG A 321 22.14 -28.94 5.15
C ARG A 321 21.64 -30.30 4.66
N ASN A 322 21.14 -31.14 5.56
CA ASN A 322 20.61 -32.45 5.21
C ASN A 322 19.40 -32.35 4.27
N HIS A 323 18.49 -31.41 4.53
CA HIS A 323 17.33 -31.18 3.69
C HIS A 323 17.70 -30.61 2.31
N CYS A 324 18.61 -29.64 2.24
CA CYS A 324 19.12 -29.09 0.98
C CYS A 324 19.80 -30.17 0.12
N ASN A 325 20.57 -31.06 0.74
CA ASN A 325 21.20 -32.20 0.05
C ASN A 325 20.19 -33.19 -0.50
N ALA A 326 19.04 -33.39 0.17
CA ALA A 326 17.96 -34.20 -0.36
C ALA A 326 17.31 -33.54 -1.59
N LEU A 327 16.96 -32.26 -1.50
CA LEU A 327 16.36 -31.50 -2.61
C LEU A 327 17.27 -31.43 -3.85
N LEU A 328 18.59 -31.31 -3.67
CA LEU A 328 19.57 -31.26 -4.77
C LEU A 328 19.58 -32.51 -5.67
N ARG A 329 19.11 -33.66 -5.17
CA ARG A 329 19.04 -34.90 -5.95
C ARG A 329 17.95 -34.86 -7.03
N GLU A 330 16.86 -34.17 -6.75
CA GLU A 330 15.67 -34.11 -7.62
C GLU A 330 15.60 -32.80 -8.41
N GLU A 331 16.18 -31.72 -7.89
CA GLU A 331 16.10 -30.39 -8.51
C GLU A 331 16.82 -30.30 -9.85
N LYS A 332 16.13 -29.74 -10.85
CA LYS A 332 16.65 -29.56 -12.21
C LYS A 332 16.98 -28.10 -12.53
N ASP A 333 16.36 -27.15 -11.84
CA ASP A 333 16.54 -25.72 -12.11
C ASP A 333 17.91 -25.25 -11.58
N GLU A 334 18.72 -24.64 -12.45
CA GLU A 334 20.09 -24.23 -12.09
C GLU A 334 20.12 -23.16 -11.00
N LYS A 335 19.15 -22.25 -10.96
CA LYS A 335 19.10 -21.17 -9.96
C LYS A 335 18.79 -21.74 -8.59
N ILE A 336 17.84 -22.68 -8.52
CA ILE A 336 17.48 -23.36 -7.26
C ILE A 336 18.65 -24.21 -6.79
N ARG A 337 19.30 -24.96 -7.70
CA ARG A 337 20.50 -25.75 -7.36
C ARG A 337 21.64 -24.88 -6.82
N ALA A 338 21.83 -23.68 -7.35
CA ALA A 338 22.85 -22.75 -6.84
C ALA A 338 22.56 -22.32 -5.40
N GLU A 339 21.33 -21.90 -5.11
CA GLU A 339 20.89 -21.52 -3.76
C GLU A 339 21.00 -22.68 -2.77
N LEU A 340 20.55 -23.88 -3.16
CA LEU A 340 20.65 -25.08 -2.33
C LEU A 340 22.10 -25.49 -2.04
N LYS A 341 23.00 -25.40 -3.02
CA LYS A 341 24.43 -25.68 -2.83
C LYS A 341 25.06 -24.70 -1.84
N GLN A 342 24.69 -23.43 -1.92
CA GLN A 342 25.17 -22.42 -0.98
C GLN A 342 24.73 -22.72 0.46
N MET A 343 23.48 -23.16 0.65
CA MET A 343 22.95 -23.52 1.98
C MET A 343 23.48 -24.88 2.48
N ALA A 344 23.78 -25.81 1.58
CA ALA A 344 24.32 -27.12 1.92
C ALA A 344 25.82 -27.10 2.27
N PHE A 345 26.54 -26.06 1.85
CA PHE A 345 27.98 -25.95 2.01
C PHE A 345 28.39 -25.90 3.48
N ASP A 346 29.31 -26.79 3.86
CA ASP A 346 29.89 -26.85 5.20
C ASP A 346 31.35 -26.37 5.17
N ALA A 347 31.61 -25.15 5.63
CA ALA A 347 32.95 -24.58 5.66
C ALA A 347 33.93 -25.35 6.57
N GLN A 348 33.44 -26.10 7.57
CA GLN A 348 34.28 -26.89 8.46
C GLN A 348 34.85 -28.13 7.76
N ILE A 349 34.12 -28.66 6.78
CA ILE A 349 34.45 -29.93 6.10
C ILE A 349 34.94 -29.70 4.67
N GLU A 350 34.33 -28.78 3.94
CA GLU A 350 34.52 -28.54 2.51
C GLU A 350 35.20 -27.18 2.20
N GLY A 351 35.48 -26.37 3.24
CA GLY A 351 36.16 -25.09 3.11
C GLY A 351 37.64 -25.17 2.72
N THR A 352 38.20 -24.01 2.36
CA THR A 352 39.66 -23.88 2.17
C THR A 352 40.42 -24.18 3.46
N GLU A 353 41.71 -24.45 3.39
CA GLU A 353 42.53 -24.73 4.58
C GLU A 353 42.46 -23.57 5.59
N GLU A 354 42.43 -22.32 5.13
CA GLU A 354 42.23 -21.14 5.98
C GLU A 354 40.85 -21.13 6.66
N GLN A 355 39.78 -21.47 5.93
CA GLN A 355 38.42 -21.53 6.47
C GLN A 355 38.29 -22.64 7.51
N LYS A 356 38.88 -23.82 7.26
CA LYS A 356 38.93 -24.93 8.21
C LYS A 356 39.71 -24.56 9.46
N ASN A 357 40.87 -23.92 9.29
CA ASN A 357 41.74 -23.51 10.38
C ASN A 357 41.11 -22.42 11.26
N ALA A 358 40.20 -21.61 10.74
CA ALA A 358 39.45 -20.62 11.52
C ALA A 358 38.52 -21.25 12.57
N PHE A 359 38.06 -22.49 12.36
CA PHE A 359 37.23 -23.22 13.33
C PHE A 359 38.04 -24.08 14.31
N LEU A 360 39.36 -24.21 14.09
CA LEU A 360 40.26 -24.92 15.00
C LEU A 360 40.73 -23.99 16.11
N ALA A 361 40.96 -24.54 17.31
CA ALA A 361 41.60 -23.80 18.37
C ALA A 361 43.02 -23.38 17.93
N PRO A 362 43.49 -22.16 18.28
CA PRO A 362 44.85 -21.75 17.95
C PRO A 362 45.84 -22.78 18.46
N ALA A 363 46.76 -23.22 17.61
CA ALA A 363 47.73 -24.24 17.98
C ALA A 363 48.49 -23.80 19.25
N PRO A 364 48.66 -24.71 20.24
CA PRO A 364 49.47 -24.41 21.40
C PRO A 364 50.89 -24.03 20.95
N LYS A 365 51.46 -22.98 21.57
CA LYS A 365 52.82 -22.56 21.25
C LYS A 365 53.78 -23.73 21.49
N VAL A 366 54.62 -24.01 20.50
CA VAL A 366 55.64 -25.07 20.59
C VAL A 366 56.48 -24.85 21.86
N PRO A 367 56.62 -25.87 22.74
CA PRO A 367 57.48 -25.80 23.90
C PRO A 367 58.91 -25.39 23.53
N LYS A 368 59.55 -24.55 24.35
CA LYS A 368 60.88 -24.00 24.03
C LYS A 368 61.94 -25.08 23.78
N ILE A 369 61.87 -26.19 24.50
CA ILE A 369 62.80 -27.31 24.38
C ILE A 369 62.74 -27.94 22.98
N ASP A 370 61.55 -28.10 22.41
CA ASP A 370 61.37 -28.71 21.10
C ASP A 370 61.82 -27.77 19.97
N ARG A 371 61.70 -26.45 20.18
CA ARG A 371 62.28 -25.42 19.29
C ARG A 371 63.80 -25.48 19.29
N GLU A 372 64.41 -25.54 20.47
CA GLU A 372 65.87 -25.59 20.64
C GLU A 372 66.48 -26.86 20.03
N ILE A 373 65.80 -28.01 20.15
CA ILE A 373 66.23 -29.29 19.55
C ILE A 373 66.14 -29.24 18.01
N ALA A 374 65.06 -28.67 17.46
CA ALA A 374 64.88 -28.58 16.02
C ALA A 374 65.86 -27.59 15.37
N GLU A 375 66.12 -26.46 16.01
CA GLU A 375 67.15 -25.49 15.59
C GLU A 375 68.56 -26.12 15.64
N ALA A 376 68.86 -26.93 16.66
CA ALA A 376 70.12 -27.69 16.75
C ALA A 376 70.26 -28.78 15.69
N GLN A 377 69.14 -29.28 15.15
CA GLN A 377 69.09 -30.23 14.03
C GLN A 377 68.98 -29.54 12.65
N GLY A 378 69.03 -28.21 12.61
CA GLY A 378 68.99 -27.42 11.37
C GLY A 378 67.62 -27.33 10.70
N GLN A 379 66.53 -27.62 11.41
CA GLN A 379 65.16 -27.49 10.93
C GLN A 379 64.48 -26.24 11.51
N THR A 380 63.88 -25.42 10.66
CA THR A 380 63.06 -24.26 11.06
C THR A 380 61.62 -24.68 11.31
N ILE A 381 61.06 -24.29 12.47
CA ILE A 381 59.66 -24.58 12.84
C ILE A 381 58.82 -23.30 12.82
N GLY A 382 57.96 -23.18 11.81
CA GLY A 382 56.98 -22.09 11.62
C GLY A 382 57.01 -21.55 10.18
N LEU A 383 55.84 -21.18 9.62
CA LEU A 383 55.77 -20.41 8.38
C LEU A 383 56.06 -18.93 8.70
N GLU A 384 57.29 -18.49 8.48
CA GLU A 384 57.57 -17.07 8.20
C GLU A 384 58.26 -17.01 6.84
N ASP A 385 57.66 -16.29 5.89
CA ASP A 385 58.23 -16.05 4.57
C ASP A 385 59.55 -15.27 4.69
N LEU A 386 60.62 -15.81 4.10
CA LEU A 386 61.92 -15.17 4.07
C LEU A 386 61.84 -13.84 3.29
N PRO A 387 62.40 -12.72 3.80
CA PRO A 387 62.50 -11.51 3.02
C PRO A 387 63.41 -11.74 1.80
N PRO A 388 63.12 -11.14 0.63
CA PRO A 388 63.88 -11.40 -0.58
C PRO A 388 65.33 -10.91 -0.44
N GLN A 389 66.27 -11.73 -0.92
CA GLN A 389 67.71 -11.44 -0.87
C GLN A 389 68.05 -10.22 -1.75
N GLU A 390 68.71 -9.21 -1.16
CA GLU A 390 69.25 -8.07 -1.91
C GLU A 390 70.45 -8.49 -2.79
N PRO A 391 70.59 -7.95 -4.02
CA PRO A 391 71.66 -8.34 -4.93
C PRO A 391 73.02 -7.73 -4.53
N GLU A 392 74.05 -8.57 -4.49
CA GLU A 392 75.44 -8.20 -4.18
C GLU A 392 76.00 -7.15 -5.15
N THR A 393 76.33 -5.96 -4.62
CA THR A 393 77.10 -4.96 -5.37
C THR A 393 78.60 -5.22 -5.21
N LYS A 394 79.25 -5.53 -6.34
CA LYS A 394 80.69 -5.73 -6.51
C LYS A 394 81.49 -4.55 -5.94
N LYS A 395 82.32 -4.80 -4.92
CA LYS A 395 83.39 -3.87 -4.51
C LYS A 395 84.55 -3.94 -5.50
N THR A 396 84.83 -2.81 -6.14
CA THR A 396 86.03 -2.53 -6.92
C THR A 396 87.27 -2.49 -6.01
N ARG A 397 88.34 -3.16 -6.44
CA ARG A 397 89.69 -3.08 -5.87
C ARG A 397 90.35 -1.77 -6.31
N HIS A 398 90.92 -1.02 -5.37
CA HIS A 398 92.10 -0.18 -5.63
C HIS A 398 93.18 -0.51 -4.60
N GLY A 399 94.43 -0.52 -5.09
CA GLY A 399 95.63 -0.88 -4.35
C GLY A 399 96.16 0.22 -3.44
#